data_AF-A0A2H5X2T3-F1
#
_entry.id   AF-A0A2H5X2T3-F1
#
_cell.length_a   1.000
_cell.length_b   1.000
_cell.length_c   1.000
_cell.angle_alpha   90.00
_cell.angle_beta   90.00
_cell.angle_gamma   90.00
#
_symmetry.space_group_name_H-M   'P 1'
#
loop_
_entity.id
_entity.type
_entity.pdbx_description
1 polymer ?
#
loop_
_entity_poly.entity_id
_entity_poly.type
_entity_poly.pdbx_seq_one_letter_code
_entity_poly.pdbx_strand_id
1 'polypeptide(L)'
;MSHKHDLVAPPDIVRRDFAEMDAEETLRCSWDVEELLLMQAIEGHAHEGHGAFHGRRYPNTTIDHIARALRRDPQAIRAARQALIDDIRRYAERVIAGERIDLMDEEGVPLLTVGTLRHLHVAPEDVLRGLFLGGFRDDPDVRKVVEERTGWTIGGGRGYLVNTVVMEQMGLDGYRLAKEAHEHELDEFRRKGLIVSAEHAHAPHVHYMYIRHRVGPGASDDAAMVMAGKVWNLGVAVGVFLADAVDTLEKYVLEYGDKDREIAEYIRQNFKELQMDWEDVYRLTFLAAVPIERRDEVPDSSLRHLLRVDRKHDQCALESHLLYIQRRPYAPMVLAHEGIPNRKFYAYVEERLATAHEHGF
;
A
#
# COMPACT_ATOMS: atom_id res chain seq x y z
N MET A 1 -17.62 21.50 -30.24
CA MET A 1 -16.31 21.76 -29.62
C MET A 1 -16.23 20.86 -28.39
N SER A 2 -15.24 19.97 -28.36
CA SER A 2 -15.19 18.81 -27.47
C SER A 2 -14.89 19.20 -26.02
N HIS A 3 -15.72 18.78 -25.06
CA HIS A 3 -15.51 18.87 -23.60
C HIS A 3 -14.34 17.99 -23.10
N LYS A 4 -13.17 18.07 -23.75
CA LYS A 4 -12.04 17.14 -23.53
C LYS A 4 -11.04 17.57 -22.46
N HIS A 5 -11.28 18.66 -21.73
CA HIS A 5 -10.35 19.22 -20.74
C HIS A 5 -10.69 18.92 -19.27
N ASP A 6 -11.73 18.13 -18.99
CA ASP A 6 -12.30 18.03 -17.63
C ASP A 6 -11.93 16.76 -16.84
N LEU A 7 -10.88 16.02 -17.23
CA LEU A 7 -10.46 14.77 -16.54
C LEU A 7 -9.33 14.97 -15.51
N VAL A 8 -8.71 16.14 -15.47
CA VAL A 8 -7.69 16.53 -14.47
C VAL A 8 -8.28 17.60 -13.56
N ALA A 9 -8.09 17.45 -12.25
CA ALA A 9 -8.63 18.35 -11.25
C ALA A 9 -8.09 19.79 -11.38
N PRO A 10 -8.96 20.81 -11.28
CA PRO A 10 -8.54 22.20 -11.16
C PRO A 10 -7.64 22.45 -9.92
N PRO A 11 -6.56 23.25 -10.03
CA PRO A 11 -5.63 23.47 -8.92
C PRO A 11 -6.23 24.09 -7.66
N ASP A 12 -7.29 24.88 -7.79
CA ASP A 12 -8.00 25.50 -6.67
C ASP A 12 -8.79 24.47 -5.85
N ILE A 13 -9.43 23.51 -6.51
CA ILE A 13 -10.14 22.40 -5.83
C ILE A 13 -9.13 21.50 -5.12
N VAL A 14 -8.00 21.16 -5.76
CA VAL A 14 -6.91 20.37 -5.15
C VAL A 14 -6.37 21.04 -3.89
N ARG A 15 -6.05 22.35 -3.95
CA ARG A 15 -5.56 23.10 -2.79
C ARG A 15 -6.57 23.13 -1.64
N ARG A 16 -7.86 23.23 -1.98
CA ARG A 16 -8.93 23.24 -0.99
C ARG A 16 -9.04 21.88 -0.30
N ASP A 17 -9.08 20.78 -1.06
CA ASP A 17 -9.16 19.42 -0.51
C ASP A 17 -7.96 19.12 0.40
N PHE A 18 -6.76 19.50 -0.04
CA PHE A 18 -5.54 19.34 0.76
C PHE A 18 -5.60 20.14 2.06
N ALA A 19 -6.01 21.41 2.02
CA ALA A 19 -6.09 22.25 3.22
C ALA A 19 -7.16 21.78 4.21
N GLU A 20 -8.30 21.28 3.70
CA GLU A 20 -9.34 20.66 4.54
C GLU A 20 -8.80 19.39 5.22
N MET A 21 -8.10 18.52 4.47
CA MET A 21 -7.52 17.29 5.02
C MET A 21 -6.39 17.54 6.02
N ASP A 22 -5.46 18.45 5.73
CA ASP A 22 -4.34 18.83 6.61
C ASP A 22 -4.83 19.45 7.93
N ALA A 23 -5.95 20.17 7.92
CA ALA A 23 -6.55 20.72 9.14
C ALA A 23 -7.26 19.65 9.99
N GLU A 24 -7.87 18.66 9.35
CA GLU A 24 -8.70 17.65 10.01
C GLU A 24 -7.91 16.44 10.51
N GLU A 25 -6.92 16.01 9.75
CA GLU A 25 -6.16 14.79 10.02
C GLU A 25 -4.84 15.09 10.75
N THR A 26 -4.31 14.06 11.40
CA THR A 26 -2.98 14.06 12.00
C THR A 26 -2.50 12.63 11.94
N LEU A 27 -1.34 12.40 11.37
CA LEU A 27 -0.76 11.09 11.18
C LEU A 27 0.35 10.85 12.21
N ARG A 28 0.56 9.59 12.61
CA ARG A 28 1.60 9.19 13.55
C ARG A 28 2.97 9.12 12.87
N CYS A 29 3.41 10.22 12.28
CA CYS A 29 4.72 10.41 11.63
C CYS A 29 5.14 11.89 11.74
N SER A 30 6.27 12.28 11.15
CA SER A 30 6.64 13.68 11.03
C SER A 30 5.78 14.39 9.98
N TRP A 31 5.69 15.72 10.09
CA TRP A 31 4.83 16.53 9.22
C TRP A 31 5.23 16.48 7.74
N ASP A 32 6.52 16.36 7.45
CA ASP A 32 7.00 16.20 6.07
C ASP A 32 6.57 14.87 5.45
N VAL A 33 6.56 13.76 6.21
CA VAL A 33 6.02 12.49 5.72
C VAL A 33 4.49 12.54 5.61
N GLU A 34 3.82 13.21 6.56
CA GLU A 34 2.37 13.43 6.50
C GLU A 34 1.97 14.13 5.18
N GLU A 35 2.64 15.22 4.81
CA GLU A 35 2.37 15.93 3.55
C GLU A 35 2.46 15.00 2.33
N LEU A 36 3.45 14.10 2.29
CA LEU A 36 3.62 13.12 1.20
C LEU A 36 2.42 12.16 1.09
N LEU A 37 1.89 11.71 2.22
CA LEU A 37 0.77 10.76 2.28
C LEU A 37 -0.57 11.45 1.99
N LEU A 38 -0.76 12.68 2.47
CA LEU A 38 -1.96 13.46 2.17
C LEU A 38 -2.07 13.75 0.67
N MET A 39 -0.96 14.12 -0.01
CA MET A 39 -0.97 14.32 -1.46
C MET A 39 -1.48 13.12 -2.25
N GLN A 40 -1.14 11.89 -1.83
CA GLN A 40 -1.68 10.68 -2.45
C GLN A 40 -3.17 10.47 -2.16
N ALA A 41 -3.65 10.83 -0.98
CA ALA A 41 -5.08 10.75 -0.68
C ALA A 41 -5.91 11.73 -1.54
N ILE A 42 -5.38 12.91 -1.86
CA ILE A 42 -6.04 13.85 -2.78
C ILE A 42 -6.21 13.25 -4.19
N GLU A 43 -5.27 12.42 -4.65
CA GLU A 43 -5.40 11.72 -5.94
C GLU A 43 -6.61 10.78 -5.92
N GLY A 44 -6.74 9.95 -4.89
CA GLY A 44 -7.89 9.07 -4.70
C GLY A 44 -9.21 9.84 -4.58
N HIS A 45 -9.22 10.96 -3.83
CA HIS A 45 -10.38 11.83 -3.74
C HIS A 45 -10.78 12.41 -5.10
N ALA A 46 -9.82 12.86 -5.90
CA ALA A 46 -10.06 13.39 -7.23
C ALA A 46 -10.65 12.33 -8.16
N HIS A 47 -10.14 11.09 -8.12
CA HIS A 47 -10.60 9.99 -8.97
C HIS A 47 -12.04 9.57 -8.64
N GLU A 48 -12.38 9.47 -7.36
CA GLU A 48 -13.70 9.00 -6.93
C GLU A 48 -14.72 10.14 -6.74
N GLY A 49 -14.25 11.39 -6.69
CA GLY A 49 -15.06 12.59 -6.49
C GLY A 49 -15.40 12.85 -5.01
N HIS A 50 -14.52 12.47 -4.10
CA HIS A 50 -14.72 12.65 -2.65
C HIS A 50 -14.28 14.05 -2.18
N GLY A 51 -14.44 14.36 -0.89
CA GLY A 51 -13.95 15.63 -0.31
C GLY A 51 -14.47 16.88 -1.03
N ALA A 52 -13.56 17.81 -1.33
CA ALA A 52 -13.87 19.07 -2.02
C ALA A 52 -14.30 18.90 -3.49
N PHE A 53 -14.19 17.68 -4.06
CA PHE A 53 -14.61 17.39 -5.43
C PHE A 53 -16.13 17.17 -5.58
N HIS A 54 -16.88 17.02 -4.48
CA HIS A 54 -18.35 17.03 -4.43
C HIS A 54 -19.05 16.12 -5.47
N GLY A 55 -18.56 14.89 -5.62
CA GLY A 55 -19.08 13.87 -6.54
C GLY A 55 -18.56 13.98 -7.97
N ARG A 56 -17.81 15.03 -8.32
CA ARG A 56 -17.20 15.19 -9.64
C ARG A 56 -15.88 14.44 -9.71
N ARG A 57 -15.73 13.58 -10.71
CA ARG A 57 -14.55 12.73 -10.89
C ARG A 57 -13.55 13.33 -11.88
N TYR A 58 -12.28 13.18 -11.54
CA TYR A 58 -11.12 13.61 -12.33
C TYR A 58 -10.10 12.46 -12.41
N PRO A 59 -10.42 11.38 -13.15
CA PRO A 59 -9.67 10.12 -13.13
C PRO A 59 -8.25 10.20 -13.71
N ASN A 60 -7.87 11.33 -14.34
CA ASN A 60 -6.52 11.56 -14.85
C ASN A 60 -5.69 12.49 -13.94
N THR A 61 -6.23 12.89 -12.78
CA THR A 61 -5.44 13.63 -11.77
C THR A 61 -4.33 12.72 -11.26
N THR A 62 -3.12 13.26 -11.05
CA THR A 62 -1.98 12.48 -10.57
C THR A 62 -1.32 13.20 -9.40
N ILE A 63 -0.48 12.50 -8.64
CA ILE A 63 0.35 13.13 -7.59
C ILE A 63 1.23 14.27 -8.17
N ASP A 64 1.67 14.18 -9.43
CA ASP A 64 2.39 15.29 -10.11
C ASP A 64 1.52 16.54 -10.27
N HIS A 65 0.28 16.37 -10.74
CA HIS A 65 -0.68 17.47 -10.83
C HIS A 65 -0.93 18.10 -9.46
N ILE A 66 -1.04 17.27 -8.42
CA ILE A 66 -1.27 17.71 -7.04
C ILE A 66 -0.07 18.48 -6.49
N ALA A 67 1.14 17.95 -6.61
CA ALA A 67 2.37 18.63 -6.18
C ALA A 67 2.49 20.02 -6.84
N ARG A 68 2.25 20.12 -8.15
CA ARG A 68 2.24 21.42 -8.86
C ARG A 68 1.13 22.35 -8.40
N ALA A 69 -0.07 21.83 -8.17
CA ALA A 69 -1.20 22.62 -7.67
C ALA A 69 -0.90 23.24 -6.30
N LEU A 70 -0.20 22.49 -5.42
CA LEU A 70 0.27 22.92 -4.10
C LEU A 70 1.56 23.77 -4.16
N ARG A 71 2.07 24.06 -5.37
CA ARG A 71 3.32 24.79 -5.61
C ARG A 71 4.54 24.14 -4.93
N ARG A 72 4.54 22.80 -4.83
CA ARG A 72 5.69 22.00 -4.44
C ARG A 72 6.50 21.64 -5.67
N ASP A 73 7.77 21.28 -5.46
CA ASP A 73 8.62 20.74 -6.52
C ASP A 73 8.36 19.24 -6.68
N PRO A 74 7.80 18.78 -7.82
CA PRO A 74 7.62 17.37 -8.14
C PRO A 74 8.86 16.50 -7.90
N GLN A 75 10.05 17.02 -8.25
CA GLN A 75 11.28 16.25 -8.11
C GLN A 75 11.66 16.05 -6.63
N ALA A 76 11.49 17.08 -5.81
CA ALA A 76 11.69 16.99 -4.37
C ALA A 76 10.72 16.00 -3.71
N ILE A 77 9.44 16.01 -4.10
CA ILE A 77 8.43 15.05 -3.58
C ILE A 77 8.83 13.61 -3.92
N ARG A 78 9.20 13.35 -5.17
CA ARG A 78 9.64 12.02 -5.62
C ARG A 78 10.90 11.56 -4.88
N ALA A 79 11.85 12.47 -4.66
CA ALA A 79 13.08 12.19 -3.93
C ALA A 79 12.81 11.87 -2.45
N ALA A 80 11.93 12.62 -1.79
CA ALA A 80 11.57 12.38 -0.39
C ALA A 80 10.88 11.01 -0.22
N ARG A 81 9.97 10.64 -1.12
CA ARG A 81 9.34 9.31 -1.10
C ARG A 81 10.33 8.19 -1.37
N GLN A 82 11.26 8.39 -2.31
CA GLN A 82 12.34 7.45 -2.59
C GLN A 82 13.25 7.24 -1.37
N ALA A 83 13.62 8.32 -0.68
CA ALA A 83 14.48 8.23 0.50
C ALA A 83 13.89 7.33 1.60
N LEU A 84 12.59 7.43 1.85
CA LEU A 84 11.87 6.58 2.81
C LEU A 84 11.89 5.08 2.43
N ILE A 85 11.78 4.77 1.13
CA ILE A 85 11.92 3.40 0.62
C ILE A 85 13.37 2.93 0.79
N ASP A 86 14.33 3.78 0.46
CA ASP A 86 15.74 3.47 0.56
C ASP A 86 16.17 3.23 2.01
N ASP A 87 15.57 3.91 2.99
CA ASP A 87 15.79 3.66 4.42
C ASP A 87 15.37 2.24 4.82
N ILE A 88 14.20 1.79 4.35
CA ILE A 88 13.71 0.42 4.61
C ILE A 88 14.62 -0.61 3.93
N ARG A 89 15.07 -0.33 2.70
CA ARG A 89 16.04 -1.18 2.00
C ARG A 89 17.38 -1.25 2.73
N ARG A 90 17.93 -0.11 3.16
CA ARG A 90 19.18 -0.06 3.94
C ARG A 90 19.06 -0.81 5.25
N TYR A 91 17.92 -0.66 5.94
CA TYR A 91 17.62 -1.46 7.13
C TYR A 91 17.72 -2.96 6.81
N ALA A 92 17.09 -3.43 5.72
CA ALA A 92 17.16 -4.83 5.33
C ALA A 92 18.60 -5.30 5.01
N GLU A 93 19.35 -4.50 4.26
CA GLU A 93 20.76 -4.78 3.90
C GLU A 93 21.65 -4.91 5.14
N ARG A 94 21.49 -4.03 6.14
CA ARG A 94 22.27 -4.03 7.39
C ARG A 94 21.96 -5.25 8.26
N VAL A 95 20.70 -5.63 8.38
CA VAL A 95 20.30 -6.83 9.14
C VAL A 95 20.86 -8.09 8.46
N ILE A 96 20.84 -8.15 7.12
CA ILE A 96 21.44 -9.25 6.34
C ILE A 96 22.96 -9.31 6.55
N ALA A 97 23.63 -8.16 6.69
CA ALA A 97 25.04 -8.09 7.04
C ALA A 97 25.34 -8.54 8.49
N GLY A 98 24.32 -8.85 9.29
CA GLY A 98 24.43 -9.36 10.66
C GLY A 98 24.35 -8.27 11.73
N GLU A 99 23.98 -7.04 11.37
CA GLU A 99 23.76 -5.98 12.35
C GLU A 99 22.46 -6.23 13.14
N ARG A 100 22.52 -5.97 14.46
CA ARG A 100 21.35 -5.98 15.33
C ARG A 100 20.91 -4.56 15.61
N ILE A 101 19.99 -4.08 14.80
CA ILE A 101 19.54 -2.69 14.80
C ILE A 101 18.06 -2.61 15.15
N ASP A 102 17.68 -1.52 15.83
CA ASP A 102 16.28 -1.16 16.04
C ASP A 102 15.67 -0.64 14.73
N LEU A 103 14.35 -0.43 14.70
CA LEU A 103 13.55 0.06 13.57
C LEU A 103 13.83 1.55 13.23
N MET A 104 15.08 1.83 12.90
CA MET A 104 15.64 3.16 12.67
C MET A 104 16.43 3.20 11.37
N ASP A 105 16.56 4.40 10.80
CA ASP A 105 17.54 4.69 9.75
C ASP A 105 18.97 4.83 10.32
N GLU A 106 19.92 5.27 9.49
CA GLU A 106 21.32 5.43 9.87
C GLU A 106 21.54 6.64 10.79
N GLU A 107 20.63 7.61 10.75
CA GLU A 107 20.61 8.83 11.56
C GLU A 107 19.93 8.65 12.93
N GLY A 108 19.33 7.48 13.20
CA GLY A 108 18.62 7.18 14.45
C GLY A 108 17.21 7.75 14.52
N VAL A 109 16.62 8.07 13.37
CA VAL A 109 15.21 8.41 13.19
C VAL A 109 14.43 7.13 12.92
N PRO A 110 13.20 6.96 13.47
CA PRO A 110 12.43 5.75 13.24
C PRO A 110 12.04 5.64 11.77
N LEU A 111 12.00 4.42 11.24
CA LEU A 111 11.58 4.19 9.85
C LEU A 111 10.22 4.85 9.58
N LEU A 112 10.07 5.44 8.41
CA LEU A 112 8.90 6.25 8.01
C LEU A 112 8.61 7.44 8.94
N THR A 113 9.55 7.81 9.82
CA THR A 113 9.40 8.80 10.89
C THR A 113 8.31 8.46 11.91
N VAL A 114 7.87 7.20 11.96
CA VAL A 114 6.79 6.75 12.85
C VAL A 114 7.33 6.60 14.27
N GLY A 115 7.00 7.56 15.14
CA GLY A 115 7.53 7.63 16.51
C GLY A 115 7.31 6.36 17.33
N THR A 116 6.23 5.63 17.09
CA THR A 116 5.90 4.36 17.76
C THR A 116 6.98 3.29 17.55
N LEU A 117 7.62 3.25 16.37
CA LEU A 117 8.65 2.26 16.05
C LEU A 117 9.90 2.43 16.91
N ARG A 118 10.16 3.65 17.44
CA ARG A 118 11.27 3.92 18.38
C ARG A 118 11.24 3.06 19.63
N HIS A 119 10.05 2.71 20.08
CA HIS A 119 9.82 2.02 21.34
C HIS A 119 9.44 0.55 21.14
N LEU A 120 9.44 0.09 19.87
CA LEU A 120 9.04 -1.25 19.51
C LEU A 120 10.28 -2.13 19.35
N HIS A 121 10.54 -2.96 20.36
CA HIS A 121 11.64 -3.92 20.32
C HIS A 121 11.17 -5.24 19.69
N VAL A 122 11.68 -5.52 18.50
CA VAL A 122 11.46 -6.76 17.75
C VAL A 122 12.80 -7.31 17.26
N ALA A 123 12.87 -8.62 17.01
CA ALA A 123 14.06 -9.18 16.39
C ALA A 123 14.15 -8.69 14.93
N PRO A 124 15.27 -8.11 14.49
CA PRO A 124 15.38 -7.54 13.15
C PRO A 124 15.21 -8.60 12.05
N GLU A 125 15.61 -9.84 12.31
CA GLU A 125 15.43 -10.98 11.40
C GLU A 125 13.95 -11.29 11.15
N ASP A 126 13.09 -11.09 12.15
CA ASP A 126 11.64 -11.24 11.99
C ASP A 126 11.04 -10.12 11.13
N VAL A 127 11.63 -8.93 11.14
CA VAL A 127 11.22 -7.84 10.24
C VAL A 127 11.55 -8.19 8.79
N LEU A 128 12.70 -8.82 8.52
CA LEU A 128 13.03 -9.31 7.17
C LEU A 128 12.05 -10.37 6.68
N ARG A 129 11.65 -11.28 7.57
CA ARG A 129 10.60 -12.27 7.30
C ARG A 129 9.28 -11.59 6.90
N GLY A 130 8.87 -10.56 7.64
CA GLY A 130 7.70 -9.78 7.30
C GLY A 130 7.80 -9.04 5.96
N LEU A 131 8.95 -8.42 5.67
CA LEU A 131 9.21 -7.76 4.38
C LEU A 131 9.16 -8.75 3.21
N PHE A 132 9.72 -9.95 3.40
CA PHE A 132 9.64 -11.03 2.42
C PHE A 132 8.20 -11.44 2.13
N LEU A 133 7.39 -11.70 3.16
CA LEU A 133 6.00 -12.09 2.97
C LEU A 133 5.18 -10.94 2.36
N GLY A 134 5.37 -9.73 2.89
CA GLY A 134 4.66 -8.53 2.47
C GLY A 134 4.88 -8.18 1.00
N GLY A 135 6.13 -8.23 0.52
CA GLY A 135 6.48 -7.87 -0.86
C GLY A 135 6.12 -8.91 -1.92
N PHE A 136 5.64 -10.10 -1.54
CA PHE A 136 5.12 -11.09 -2.49
C PHE A 136 3.60 -11.28 -2.41
N ARG A 137 2.94 -10.94 -1.29
CA ARG A 137 1.53 -11.30 -1.06
C ARG A 137 0.57 -10.69 -2.10
N ASP A 138 0.93 -9.53 -2.63
CA ASP A 138 0.09 -8.73 -3.53
C ASP A 138 0.34 -9.01 -5.02
N ASP A 139 1.33 -9.86 -5.33
CA ASP A 139 1.57 -10.29 -6.70
C ASP A 139 0.33 -11.02 -7.27
N PRO A 140 -0.24 -10.55 -8.41
CA PRO A 140 -1.35 -11.22 -9.07
C PRO A 140 -1.12 -12.71 -9.35
N ASP A 141 0.13 -13.12 -9.58
CA ASP A 141 0.49 -14.52 -9.83
C ASP A 141 0.43 -15.35 -8.54
N VAL A 142 0.85 -14.79 -7.41
CA VAL A 142 0.74 -15.42 -6.08
C VAL A 142 -0.73 -15.57 -5.69
N ARG A 143 -1.53 -14.50 -5.87
CA ARG A 143 -2.98 -14.55 -5.63
C ARG A 143 -3.65 -15.62 -6.48
N LYS A 144 -3.25 -15.78 -7.75
CA LYS A 144 -3.75 -16.84 -8.64
C LYS A 144 -3.57 -18.23 -8.07
N VAL A 145 -2.38 -18.53 -7.55
CA VAL A 145 -2.08 -19.84 -6.94
C VAL A 145 -3.00 -20.09 -5.74
N VAL A 146 -3.25 -19.07 -4.90
CA VAL A 146 -4.16 -19.19 -3.76
C VAL A 146 -5.61 -19.40 -4.20
N GLU A 147 -6.07 -18.66 -5.21
CA GLU A 147 -7.41 -18.85 -5.81
C GLU A 147 -7.59 -20.27 -6.35
N GLU A 148 -6.60 -20.81 -7.06
CA GLU A 148 -6.62 -22.18 -7.59
C GLU A 148 -6.68 -23.25 -6.48
N ARG A 149 -6.00 -23.02 -5.35
CA ARG A 149 -6.00 -23.94 -4.19
C ARG A 149 -7.31 -23.91 -3.40
N THR A 150 -7.93 -22.75 -3.27
CA THR A 150 -9.05 -22.52 -2.34
C THR A 150 -10.41 -22.40 -3.02
N GLY A 151 -10.42 -22.16 -4.34
CA GLY A 151 -11.62 -21.82 -5.10
C GLY A 151 -12.13 -20.40 -4.86
N TRP A 152 -11.39 -19.58 -4.10
CA TRP A 152 -11.78 -18.20 -3.82
C TRP A 152 -11.48 -17.29 -5.00
N THR A 153 -12.20 -16.18 -5.08
CA THR A 153 -11.85 -15.07 -5.98
C THR A 153 -11.28 -13.94 -5.14
N ILE A 154 -10.01 -13.62 -5.36
CA ILE A 154 -9.28 -12.53 -4.71
C ILE A 154 -9.16 -11.36 -5.69
N GLY A 155 -8.82 -11.65 -6.95
CA GLY A 155 -8.51 -10.64 -7.95
C GLY A 155 -7.23 -9.87 -7.63
N GLY A 156 -6.92 -8.88 -8.48
CA GLY A 156 -5.67 -8.13 -8.37
C GLY A 156 -5.22 -7.57 -9.71
N GLY A 157 -4.00 -7.08 -9.70
CA GLY A 157 -3.42 -6.27 -10.77
C GLY A 157 -2.11 -5.66 -10.27
N ARG A 158 -1.45 -4.88 -11.12
CA ARG A 158 -0.14 -4.33 -10.84
C ARG A 158 -0.04 -2.89 -11.32
N GLY A 159 0.88 -2.13 -10.73
CA GLY A 159 1.30 -0.84 -11.27
C GLY A 159 2.12 -1.00 -12.55
N TYR A 160 1.86 -0.14 -13.53
CA TYR A 160 2.58 -0.07 -14.78
C TYR A 160 2.88 1.38 -15.14
N LEU A 161 3.99 1.61 -15.84
CA LEU A 161 4.21 2.89 -16.52
C LEU A 161 3.29 2.95 -17.74
N VAL A 162 2.29 3.82 -17.66
CA VAL A 162 1.23 3.97 -18.67
C VAL A 162 1.41 5.27 -19.44
N ASN A 163 1.48 5.16 -20.77
CA ASN A 163 1.43 6.28 -21.69
C ASN A 163 -0.02 6.78 -21.83
N THR A 164 -0.33 7.93 -21.24
CA THR A 164 -1.70 8.48 -21.23
C THR A 164 -2.19 8.94 -22.60
N VAL A 165 -1.29 9.31 -23.52
CA VAL A 165 -1.67 9.63 -24.90
C VAL A 165 -2.17 8.37 -25.62
N VAL A 166 -1.47 7.25 -25.47
CA VAL A 166 -1.89 5.96 -26.04
C VAL A 166 -3.16 5.46 -25.35
N MET A 167 -3.26 5.62 -24.03
CA MET A 167 -4.45 5.27 -23.24
C MET A 167 -5.71 5.94 -23.82
N GLU A 168 -5.66 7.25 -24.04
CA GLU A 168 -6.77 8.01 -24.62
C GLU A 168 -7.08 7.59 -26.07
N GLN A 169 -6.04 7.31 -26.89
CA GLN A 169 -6.22 6.81 -28.25
C GLN A 169 -6.92 5.43 -28.28
N MET A 170 -6.70 4.62 -27.26
CA MET A 170 -7.36 3.33 -27.07
C MET A 170 -8.77 3.45 -26.47
N GLY A 171 -9.24 4.67 -26.16
CA GLY A 171 -10.53 4.90 -25.51
C GLY A 171 -10.59 4.40 -24.07
N LEU A 172 -9.42 4.30 -23.43
CA LEU A 172 -9.25 3.94 -22.02
C LEU A 172 -9.04 5.22 -21.19
N ASP A 173 -9.26 5.08 -19.89
CA ASP A 173 -8.90 6.06 -18.87
C ASP A 173 -8.42 5.33 -17.60
N GLY A 174 -7.93 6.08 -16.62
CA GLY A 174 -7.44 5.49 -15.37
C GLY A 174 -8.50 4.71 -14.59
N TYR A 175 -9.77 5.10 -14.70
CA TYR A 175 -10.87 4.38 -14.05
C TYR A 175 -11.10 3.02 -14.69
N ARG A 176 -11.16 2.94 -16.03
CA ARG A 176 -11.32 1.68 -16.75
C ARG A 176 -10.17 0.73 -16.44
N LEU A 177 -8.93 1.21 -16.55
CA LEU A 177 -7.73 0.43 -16.21
C LEU A 177 -7.76 -0.15 -14.79
N ALA A 178 -8.29 0.60 -13.81
CA ALA A 178 -8.30 0.19 -12.41
C ALA A 178 -9.50 -0.69 -12.01
N LYS A 179 -10.59 -0.71 -12.79
CA LYS A 179 -11.86 -1.36 -12.42
C LYS A 179 -12.27 -2.51 -13.36
N GLU A 180 -11.86 -2.51 -14.62
CA GLU A 180 -12.15 -3.57 -15.59
C GLU A 180 -11.06 -4.67 -15.57
N ALA A 181 -11.38 -5.90 -15.99
CA ALA A 181 -10.39 -6.97 -16.05
C ALA A 181 -9.60 -6.90 -17.36
N HIS A 182 -8.27 -6.77 -17.29
CA HIS A 182 -7.38 -6.60 -18.44
C HIS A 182 -6.31 -7.69 -18.60
N GLU A 183 -6.38 -8.81 -17.85
CA GLU A 183 -5.37 -9.88 -17.90
C GLU A 183 -5.05 -10.34 -19.35
N HIS A 184 -6.07 -10.46 -20.21
CA HIS A 184 -5.91 -10.90 -21.59
C HIS A 184 -5.43 -9.80 -22.56
N GLU A 185 -5.39 -8.54 -22.14
CA GLU A 185 -5.03 -7.39 -22.97
C GLU A 185 -3.60 -6.90 -22.72
N LEU A 186 -2.91 -7.39 -21.68
CA LEU A 186 -1.60 -6.90 -21.27
C LEU A 186 -0.53 -6.95 -22.39
N ASP A 187 -0.52 -8.00 -23.20
CA ASP A 187 0.42 -8.11 -24.33
C ASP A 187 0.08 -7.14 -25.45
N GLU A 188 -1.20 -6.89 -25.67
CA GLU A 188 -1.65 -5.87 -26.60
C GLU A 188 -1.28 -4.46 -26.11
N PHE A 189 -1.46 -4.19 -24.81
CA PHE A 189 -1.09 -2.93 -24.18
C PHE A 189 0.41 -2.63 -24.33
N ARG A 190 1.28 -3.63 -24.13
CA ARG A 190 2.72 -3.50 -24.39
C ARG A 190 3.01 -3.21 -25.86
N ARG A 191 2.43 -4.01 -26.77
CA ARG A 191 2.65 -3.87 -28.22
C ARG A 191 2.19 -2.52 -28.77
N LYS A 192 1.09 -1.97 -28.25
CA LYS A 192 0.55 -0.66 -28.64
C LYS A 192 1.29 0.52 -27.98
N GLY A 193 2.21 0.25 -27.04
CA GLY A 193 2.94 1.28 -26.31
C GLY A 193 2.12 1.94 -25.20
N LEU A 194 1.03 1.32 -24.75
CA LEU A 194 0.30 1.76 -23.56
C LEU A 194 1.16 1.51 -22.32
N ILE A 195 1.63 0.28 -22.14
CA ILE A 195 2.59 -0.08 -21.10
C ILE A 195 3.99 0.12 -21.66
N VAL A 196 4.78 0.98 -21.02
CA VAL A 196 6.15 1.32 -21.44
C VAL A 196 7.20 0.87 -20.42
N SER A 197 8.44 0.78 -20.87
CA SER A 197 9.62 0.45 -20.06
C SER A 197 10.05 1.62 -19.15
N ALA A 198 10.85 1.29 -18.12
CA ALA A 198 11.37 2.26 -17.15
C ALA A 198 12.18 3.42 -17.78
N GLU A 199 12.80 3.22 -18.94
CA GLU A 199 13.51 4.28 -19.68
C GLU A 199 12.59 5.47 -20.07
N HIS A 200 11.27 5.24 -20.12
CA HIS A 200 10.26 6.25 -20.42
C HIS A 200 9.61 6.85 -19.17
N ALA A 201 10.01 6.45 -17.96
CA ALA A 201 9.33 6.81 -16.71
C ALA A 201 9.27 8.32 -16.41
N HIS A 202 10.13 9.13 -17.05
CA HIS A 202 10.16 10.58 -16.89
C HIS A 202 9.54 11.34 -18.06
N ALA A 203 8.98 10.63 -19.05
CA ALA A 203 8.26 11.29 -20.12
C ALA A 203 7.00 11.99 -19.54
N PRO A 204 6.67 13.23 -19.95
CA PRO A 204 5.58 14.00 -19.35
C PRO A 204 4.18 13.36 -19.43
N HIS A 205 4.01 12.37 -20.31
CA HIS A 205 2.74 11.66 -20.54
C HIS A 205 2.79 10.21 -20.03
N VAL A 206 3.83 9.84 -19.29
CA VAL A 206 3.95 8.51 -18.69
C VAL A 206 3.72 8.64 -17.20
N HIS A 207 2.75 7.89 -16.70
CA HIS A 207 2.38 7.88 -15.28
C HIS A 207 2.34 6.44 -14.77
N TYR A 208 2.74 6.24 -13.52
CA TYR A 208 2.59 4.95 -12.87
C TYR A 208 1.12 4.76 -12.49
N MET A 209 0.45 3.81 -13.14
CA MET A 209 -0.99 3.59 -12.99
C MET A 209 -1.27 2.11 -12.75
N TYR A 210 -2.24 1.85 -11.89
CA TYR A 210 -2.70 0.51 -11.61
C TYR A 210 -3.53 -0.05 -12.77
N ILE A 211 -3.16 -1.23 -13.27
CA ILE A 211 -3.96 -1.99 -14.23
C ILE A 211 -4.47 -3.24 -13.53
N ARG A 212 -5.80 -3.37 -13.46
CA ARG A 212 -6.50 -4.52 -12.90
C ARG A 212 -6.40 -5.68 -13.88
N HIS A 213 -5.76 -6.76 -13.45
CA HIS A 213 -5.71 -7.99 -14.24
C HIS A 213 -7.04 -8.73 -14.14
N ARG A 214 -7.49 -8.97 -12.90
CA ARG A 214 -8.70 -9.74 -12.59
C ARG A 214 -9.51 -9.03 -11.51
N VAL A 215 -10.83 -9.03 -11.67
CA VAL A 215 -11.76 -8.42 -10.72
C VAL A 215 -11.94 -9.33 -9.52
N GLY A 216 -11.88 -8.76 -8.33
CA GLY A 216 -12.14 -9.44 -7.08
C GLY A 216 -12.13 -8.46 -5.90
N PRO A 217 -12.49 -8.93 -4.70
CA PRO A 217 -12.56 -8.12 -3.48
C PRO A 217 -11.19 -7.63 -2.99
N GLY A 218 -10.10 -8.25 -3.44
CA GLY A 218 -8.74 -7.90 -3.04
C GLY A 218 -8.29 -8.61 -1.77
N ALA A 219 -7.20 -8.10 -1.21
CA ALA A 219 -6.64 -8.49 0.07
C ALA A 219 -6.56 -7.24 0.95
N SER A 220 -6.65 -7.43 2.26
CA SER A 220 -6.66 -6.36 3.26
C SER A 220 -5.28 -6.18 3.89
N ASP A 221 -4.79 -4.94 3.90
CA ASP A 221 -3.50 -4.60 4.51
C ASP A 221 -3.54 -4.74 6.05
N ASP A 222 -4.66 -4.34 6.69
CA ASP A 222 -4.90 -4.58 8.11
C ASP A 222 -4.85 -6.09 8.44
N ALA A 223 -5.52 -6.91 7.62
CA ALA A 223 -5.56 -8.36 7.80
C ALA A 223 -4.17 -8.97 7.60
N ALA A 224 -3.43 -8.58 6.57
CA ALA A 224 -2.07 -9.04 6.34
C ALA A 224 -1.18 -8.77 7.57
N MET A 225 -1.20 -7.54 8.09
CA MET A 225 -0.39 -7.17 9.26
C MET A 225 -0.79 -7.96 10.50
N VAL A 226 -2.09 -8.02 10.83
CA VAL A 226 -2.55 -8.68 12.06
C VAL A 226 -2.36 -10.19 11.99
N MET A 227 -2.69 -10.82 10.85
CA MET A 227 -2.48 -12.24 10.63
C MET A 227 -1.01 -12.61 10.73
N ALA A 228 -0.12 -11.80 10.15
CA ALA A 228 1.31 -12.00 10.27
C ALA A 228 1.78 -12.01 11.73
N GLY A 229 1.29 -11.07 12.53
CA GLY A 229 1.57 -10.99 13.96
C GLY A 229 1.07 -12.18 14.77
N LYS A 230 -0.09 -12.72 14.37
CA LYS A 230 -0.75 -13.84 15.05
C LYS A 230 -0.16 -15.20 14.69
N VAL A 231 0.26 -15.39 13.43
CA VAL A 231 0.80 -16.65 12.93
C VAL A 231 2.29 -16.79 13.25
N TRP A 232 3.08 -15.73 13.04
CA TRP A 232 4.53 -15.78 13.25
C TRP A 232 4.93 -15.02 14.51
N ASN A 233 4.99 -13.68 14.46
CA ASN A 233 5.25 -12.83 15.63
C ASN A 233 5.14 -11.34 15.27
N LEU A 234 5.29 -10.48 16.27
CA LEU A 234 5.26 -9.03 16.16
C LEU A 234 6.25 -8.44 15.14
N GLY A 235 7.47 -8.98 15.03
CA GLY A 235 8.46 -8.49 14.06
C GLY A 235 8.02 -8.74 12.63
N VAL A 236 7.42 -9.90 12.35
CA VAL A 236 6.84 -10.22 11.04
C VAL A 236 5.68 -9.28 10.70
N ALA A 237 4.82 -8.94 11.67
CA ALA A 237 3.76 -7.94 11.45
C ALA A 237 4.33 -6.57 11.05
N VAL A 238 5.40 -6.12 11.71
CA VAL A 238 6.07 -4.86 11.37
C VAL A 238 6.67 -4.91 9.97
N GLY A 239 7.32 -6.01 9.59
CA GLY A 239 7.86 -6.17 8.24
C GLY A 239 6.79 -6.12 7.15
N VAL A 240 5.62 -6.74 7.38
CA VAL A 240 4.48 -6.67 6.45
C VAL A 240 3.95 -5.23 6.33
N PHE A 241 3.85 -4.51 7.45
CA PHE A 241 3.50 -3.08 7.44
C PHE A 241 4.52 -2.24 6.65
N LEU A 242 5.82 -2.49 6.81
CA LEU A 242 6.86 -1.77 6.07
C LEU A 242 6.82 -2.08 4.57
N ALA A 243 6.51 -3.33 4.17
CA ALA A 243 6.34 -3.67 2.76
C ALA A 243 5.16 -2.93 2.13
N ASP A 244 4.01 -2.88 2.82
CA ASP A 244 2.85 -2.09 2.39
C ASP A 244 3.17 -0.59 2.25
N ALA A 245 3.95 -0.07 3.20
CA ALA A 245 4.39 1.31 3.14
C ALA A 245 5.26 1.58 1.89
N VAL A 246 6.12 0.63 1.50
CA VAL A 246 6.92 0.72 0.27
C VAL A 246 6.03 0.72 -0.98
N ASP A 247 5.06 -0.20 -1.11
CA ASP A 247 4.07 -0.20 -2.23
C ASP A 247 3.35 1.15 -2.32
N THR A 248 2.94 1.67 -1.17
CA THR A 248 2.28 2.97 -1.10
C THR A 248 3.21 4.09 -1.58
N LEU A 249 4.45 4.14 -1.09
CA LEU A 249 5.40 5.20 -1.42
C LEU A 249 5.80 5.19 -2.90
N GLU A 250 5.99 4.01 -3.51
CA GLU A 250 6.49 3.86 -4.88
C GLU A 250 5.54 4.39 -5.97
N LYS A 251 4.28 4.66 -5.64
CA LYS A 251 3.30 5.25 -6.59
C LYS A 251 3.75 6.58 -7.19
N TYR A 252 4.69 7.28 -6.54
CA TYR A 252 5.29 8.51 -7.08
C TYR A 252 6.73 8.73 -6.61
N VAL A 253 7.68 8.02 -7.24
CA VAL A 253 9.12 8.04 -6.87
C VAL A 253 10.01 8.33 -8.06
N LEU A 254 11.31 8.50 -7.82
CA LEU A 254 12.31 8.69 -8.87
C LEU A 254 12.51 7.39 -9.66
N GLU A 255 12.62 6.25 -9.00
CA GLU A 255 12.88 4.95 -9.62
C GLU A 255 11.70 4.01 -9.40
N TYR A 256 10.90 3.78 -10.43
CA TYR A 256 9.81 2.80 -10.38
C TYR A 256 10.34 1.38 -10.60
N GLY A 257 9.83 0.40 -9.87
CA GLY A 257 10.37 -0.95 -9.99
C GLY A 257 9.70 -2.08 -9.22
N ASP A 258 8.53 -1.90 -8.58
CA ASP A 258 7.94 -2.91 -7.68
C ASP A 258 8.87 -3.08 -6.46
N LYS A 259 9.07 -1.99 -5.71
CA LYS A 259 10.18 -1.82 -4.77
C LYS A 259 10.10 -2.73 -3.55
N ASP A 260 8.91 -3.02 -3.07
CA ASP A 260 8.67 -4.00 -2.00
C ASP A 260 9.03 -5.41 -2.48
N ARG A 261 8.69 -5.77 -3.72
CA ARG A 261 9.13 -7.01 -4.35
C ARG A 261 10.65 -7.05 -4.56
N GLU A 262 11.28 -5.98 -5.02
CA GLU A 262 12.75 -5.90 -5.15
C GLU A 262 13.44 -6.20 -3.80
N ILE A 263 12.93 -5.61 -2.71
CA ILE A 263 13.42 -5.85 -1.34
C ILE A 263 13.18 -7.30 -0.93
N ALA A 264 11.98 -7.86 -1.17
CA ALA A 264 11.66 -9.24 -0.84
C ALA A 264 12.53 -10.25 -1.62
N GLU A 265 12.80 -10.00 -2.91
CA GLU A 265 13.71 -10.79 -3.72
C GLU A 265 15.15 -10.72 -3.21
N TYR A 266 15.61 -9.52 -2.83
CA TYR A 266 16.93 -9.33 -2.22
C TYR A 266 17.07 -10.12 -0.91
N ILE A 267 16.07 -10.05 -0.02
CA ILE A 267 16.02 -10.82 1.22
C ILE A 267 16.07 -12.32 0.93
N ARG A 268 15.24 -12.82 0.01
CA ARG A 268 15.20 -14.24 -0.38
C ARG A 268 16.55 -14.75 -0.89
N GLN A 269 17.29 -13.91 -1.60
CA GLN A 269 18.59 -14.28 -2.19
C GLN A 269 19.75 -14.22 -1.19
N ASN A 270 19.70 -13.30 -0.23
CA ASN A 270 20.87 -12.96 0.60
C ASN A 270 20.70 -13.37 2.08
N PHE A 271 19.47 -13.51 2.59
CA PHE A 271 19.21 -13.88 3.97
C PHE A 271 19.05 -15.40 4.14
N LYS A 272 20.16 -16.09 4.43
CA LYS A 272 20.18 -17.56 4.55
C LYS A 272 19.33 -18.12 5.69
N GLU A 273 19.05 -17.30 6.71
CA GLU A 273 18.27 -17.67 7.89
C GLU A 273 16.79 -17.26 7.78
N LEU A 274 16.31 -16.96 6.57
CA LEU A 274 14.92 -16.56 6.33
C LEU A 274 13.92 -17.53 6.95
N GLN A 275 14.16 -18.84 6.81
CA GLN A 275 13.28 -19.90 7.36
C GLN A 275 11.80 -19.72 6.97
N MET A 276 11.56 -19.13 5.81
CA MET A 276 10.24 -19.01 5.17
C MET A 276 10.36 -19.40 3.71
N ASP A 277 9.26 -19.93 3.18
CA ASP A 277 9.17 -20.31 1.77
C ASP A 277 7.87 -19.79 1.12
N TRP A 278 7.58 -20.29 -0.08
CA TRP A 278 6.38 -19.89 -0.81
C TRP A 278 5.08 -20.32 -0.13
N GLU A 279 5.08 -21.39 0.68
CA GLU A 279 3.89 -21.78 1.43
C GLU A 279 3.52 -20.74 2.50
N ASP A 280 4.51 -20.12 3.14
CA ASP A 280 4.26 -19.00 4.05
C ASP A 280 3.66 -17.78 3.31
N VAL A 281 4.14 -17.50 2.10
CA VAL A 281 3.61 -16.43 1.24
C VAL A 281 2.15 -16.73 0.88
N TYR A 282 1.86 -17.93 0.36
CA TYR A 282 0.49 -18.34 0.02
C TYR A 282 -0.44 -18.30 1.23
N ARG A 283 0.06 -18.71 2.39
CA ARG A 283 -0.68 -18.66 3.66
C ARG A 283 -1.04 -17.24 4.03
N LEU A 284 -0.10 -16.30 3.99
CA LEU A 284 -0.39 -14.90 4.28
C LEU A 284 -1.39 -14.32 3.27
N THR A 285 -1.19 -14.57 1.97
CA THR A 285 -2.11 -14.12 0.91
C THR A 285 -3.53 -14.65 1.15
N PHE A 286 -3.69 -15.92 1.53
CA PHE A 286 -5.00 -16.49 1.88
C PHE A 286 -5.62 -15.83 3.11
N LEU A 287 -4.84 -15.62 4.17
CA LEU A 287 -5.33 -15.04 5.41
C LEU A 287 -5.72 -13.56 5.25
N ALA A 288 -5.02 -12.83 4.37
CA ALA A 288 -5.29 -11.45 4.03
C ALA A 288 -6.41 -11.27 3.00
N ALA A 289 -6.73 -12.31 2.21
CA ALA A 289 -7.78 -12.25 1.20
C ALA A 289 -9.14 -11.92 1.82
N VAL A 290 -9.86 -11.00 1.19
CA VAL A 290 -11.20 -10.59 1.63
C VAL A 290 -12.24 -11.50 0.99
N PRO A 291 -13.03 -12.28 1.76
CA PRO A 291 -14.12 -13.06 1.21
C PRO A 291 -15.21 -12.12 0.67
N ILE A 292 -15.78 -12.43 -0.50
CA ILE A 292 -16.76 -11.54 -1.16
C ILE A 292 -18.00 -11.30 -0.28
N GLU A 293 -18.42 -12.30 0.49
CA GLU A 293 -19.57 -12.24 1.40
C GLU A 293 -19.30 -11.43 2.66
N ARG A 294 -18.03 -11.16 2.98
CA ARG A 294 -17.59 -10.50 4.22
C ARG A 294 -16.83 -9.22 3.98
N ARG A 295 -16.96 -8.63 2.80
CA ARG A 295 -16.27 -7.39 2.42
C ARG A 295 -16.49 -6.25 3.42
N ASP A 296 -17.68 -6.16 4.01
CA ASP A 296 -18.03 -5.12 5.00
C ASP A 296 -17.52 -5.43 6.42
N GLU A 297 -16.72 -6.48 6.60
CA GLU A 297 -16.17 -6.90 7.90
C GLU A 297 -14.65 -6.79 7.99
N VAL A 298 -13.98 -6.65 6.85
CA VAL A 298 -12.51 -6.61 6.76
C VAL A 298 -12.09 -5.22 6.30
N PRO A 299 -11.39 -4.42 7.13
CA PRO A 299 -10.91 -3.10 6.76
C PRO A 299 -9.79 -3.19 5.73
N ASP A 300 -9.68 -2.19 4.87
CA ASP A 300 -8.57 -2.06 3.92
C ASP A 300 -7.95 -0.65 4.02
N SER A 301 -7.14 -0.47 5.06
CA SER A 301 -6.54 0.80 5.40
C SER A 301 -5.34 1.09 4.51
N SER A 302 -5.40 2.16 3.72
CA SER A 302 -4.18 2.74 3.16
C SER A 302 -3.20 3.16 4.25
N LEU A 303 -1.91 3.31 3.93
CA LEU A 303 -0.89 3.78 4.87
C LEU A 303 -1.31 5.04 5.66
N ARG A 304 -1.99 5.99 5.00
CA ARG A 304 -2.57 7.18 5.67
C ARG A 304 -3.55 6.78 6.78
N HIS A 305 -4.48 5.88 6.50
CA HIS A 305 -5.47 5.43 7.49
C HIS A 305 -4.82 4.62 8.63
N LEU A 306 -3.81 3.81 8.32
CA LEU A 306 -3.03 3.10 9.34
C LEU A 306 -2.37 4.06 10.33
N LEU A 307 -1.87 5.19 9.84
CA LEU A 307 -1.17 6.20 10.64
C LEU A 307 -2.08 7.28 11.23
N ARG A 308 -3.33 7.42 10.76
CA ARG A 308 -4.24 8.48 11.22
C ARG A 308 -4.57 8.32 12.71
N VAL A 309 -4.32 9.38 13.47
CA VAL A 309 -4.55 9.43 14.91
C VAL A 309 -6.03 9.70 15.19
N ASP A 310 -6.68 8.79 15.91
CA ASP A 310 -7.96 9.09 16.57
C ASP A 310 -7.71 10.04 17.73
N ARG A 311 -8.07 11.32 17.54
CA ARG A 311 -7.90 12.39 18.53
C ARG A 311 -8.60 12.13 19.87
N LYS A 312 -9.62 11.26 19.92
CA LYS A 312 -10.32 10.91 21.15
C LYS A 312 -9.47 10.01 22.05
N HIS A 313 -8.68 9.13 21.46
CA HIS A 313 -7.92 8.10 22.17
C HIS A 313 -6.41 8.28 22.06
N ASP A 314 -5.94 9.22 21.23
CA ASP A 314 -4.53 9.40 20.85
C ASP A 314 -3.90 8.06 20.41
N GLN A 315 -4.58 7.38 19.49
CA GLN A 315 -4.17 6.08 18.96
C GLN A 315 -4.48 6.00 17.46
N CYS A 316 -3.57 5.46 16.66
CA CYS A 316 -3.82 5.10 15.27
C CYS A 316 -4.10 3.60 15.08
N ALA A 317 -4.55 3.21 13.89
CA ALA A 317 -4.86 1.81 13.58
C ALA A 317 -3.62 0.91 13.69
N LEU A 318 -2.44 1.36 13.20
CA LEU A 318 -1.15 0.68 13.39
C LEU A 318 -0.91 0.33 14.86
N GLU A 319 -1.04 1.32 15.75
CA GLU A 319 -0.86 1.14 17.19
C GLU A 319 -1.89 0.16 17.79
N SER A 320 -3.15 0.26 17.37
CA SER A 320 -4.21 -0.68 17.78
C SER A 320 -3.86 -2.12 17.37
N HIS A 321 -3.40 -2.34 16.14
CA HIS A 321 -2.99 -3.66 15.65
C HIS A 321 -1.81 -4.23 16.43
N LEU A 322 -0.76 -3.43 16.65
CA LEU A 322 0.42 -3.84 17.41
C LEU A 322 0.05 -4.22 18.85
N LEU A 323 -0.78 -3.43 19.52
CA LEU A 323 -1.26 -3.74 20.87
C LEU A 323 -2.10 -5.02 20.90
N TYR A 324 -2.96 -5.21 19.91
CA TYR A 324 -3.75 -6.43 19.78
C TYR A 324 -2.87 -7.68 19.66
N ILE A 325 -1.89 -7.66 18.75
CA ILE A 325 -0.92 -8.75 18.55
C ILE A 325 -0.17 -9.06 19.86
N GLN A 326 0.22 -8.03 20.60
CA GLN A 326 0.90 -8.14 21.89
C GLN A 326 0.00 -8.58 23.05
N ARG A 327 -1.31 -8.79 22.82
CA ARG A 327 -2.32 -9.05 23.87
C ARG A 327 -2.39 -7.96 24.93
N ARG A 328 -2.15 -6.71 24.52
CA ARG A 328 -2.26 -5.52 25.35
C ARG A 328 -3.61 -4.84 25.13
N PRO A 329 -4.09 -4.05 26.11
CA PRO A 329 -5.28 -3.22 25.91
C PRO A 329 -5.11 -2.25 24.75
N TYR A 330 -6.16 -2.09 23.94
CA TYR A 330 -6.26 -1.13 22.84
C TYR A 330 -7.60 -0.38 22.95
N ALA A 331 -7.66 0.83 22.39
CA ALA A 331 -8.87 1.66 22.45
C ALA A 331 -9.91 1.17 21.42
N PRO A 332 -11.22 1.22 21.72
CA PRO A 332 -12.24 1.00 20.70
C PRO A 332 -12.21 2.13 19.67
N MET A 333 -11.93 1.79 18.42
CA MET A 333 -11.87 2.74 17.31
C MET A 333 -12.41 2.12 16.02
N VAL A 334 -12.66 2.96 15.02
CA VAL A 334 -13.04 2.54 13.66
C VAL A 334 -11.79 2.53 12.77
N LEU A 335 -11.72 1.52 11.92
CA LEU A 335 -10.61 1.27 11.00
C LEU A 335 -11.02 1.61 9.57
N ALA A 336 -9.99 1.95 8.77
CA ALA A 336 -10.10 2.28 7.35
C ALA A 336 -11.16 3.36 7.02
N HIS A 337 -11.53 3.47 5.74
CA HIS A 337 -12.57 4.39 5.28
C HIS A 337 -13.98 3.80 5.52
N GLU A 338 -14.09 2.48 5.52
CA GLU A 338 -15.30 1.69 5.70
C GLU A 338 -15.91 1.85 7.10
N GLY A 339 -15.12 2.30 8.08
CA GLY A 339 -15.59 2.55 9.45
C GLY A 339 -15.78 1.27 10.27
N ILE A 340 -14.97 0.24 10.01
CA ILE A 340 -15.12 -1.07 10.64
C ILE A 340 -14.57 -1.01 12.08
N PRO A 341 -15.36 -1.38 13.11
CA PRO A 341 -14.86 -1.39 14.49
C PRO A 341 -13.72 -2.40 14.68
N ASN A 342 -12.61 -1.96 15.27
CA ASN A 342 -11.43 -2.82 15.45
C ASN A 342 -11.72 -4.13 16.21
N ARG A 343 -12.61 -4.11 17.21
CA ARG A 343 -13.05 -5.31 17.93
C ARG A 343 -13.76 -6.33 17.04
N LYS A 344 -14.57 -5.86 16.07
CA LYS A 344 -15.25 -6.75 15.10
C LYS A 344 -14.20 -7.39 14.19
N PHE A 345 -13.27 -6.59 13.68
CA PHE A 345 -12.17 -7.06 12.86
C PHE A 345 -11.27 -8.07 13.59
N TYR A 346 -10.91 -7.82 14.84
CA TYR A 346 -10.10 -8.78 15.62
C TYR A 346 -10.85 -10.08 15.92
N ALA A 347 -12.16 -10.05 16.11
CA ALA A 347 -12.96 -11.28 16.19
C ALA A 347 -12.95 -12.05 14.86
N TYR A 348 -13.06 -11.34 13.73
CA TYR A 348 -12.90 -11.94 12.39
C TYR A 348 -11.54 -12.62 12.23
N VAL A 349 -10.46 -11.98 12.69
CA VAL A 349 -9.10 -12.55 12.64
C VAL A 349 -9.04 -13.89 13.38
N GLU A 350 -9.55 -13.97 14.61
CA GLU A 350 -9.52 -15.24 15.37
C GLU A 350 -10.37 -16.33 14.72
N GLU A 351 -11.54 -15.98 14.19
CA GLU A 351 -12.40 -16.92 13.47
C GLU A 351 -11.69 -17.48 12.23
N ARG A 352 -11.10 -16.60 11.43
CA ARG A 352 -10.40 -16.92 10.19
C ARG A 352 -9.17 -17.81 10.43
N LEU A 353 -8.41 -17.55 11.50
CA LEU A 353 -7.30 -18.40 11.90
C LEU A 353 -7.75 -19.78 12.36
N ALA A 354 -8.89 -19.86 13.06
CA ALA A 354 -9.43 -21.15 13.53
C ALA A 354 -9.89 -22.05 12.38
N THR A 355 -10.38 -21.47 11.28
CA THR A 355 -10.91 -22.20 10.12
C THR A 355 -9.95 -22.31 8.94
N ALA A 356 -8.75 -21.72 9.00
CA ALA A 356 -7.78 -21.72 7.90
C ALA A 356 -7.44 -23.14 7.40
N HIS A 357 -7.35 -24.11 8.32
CA HIS A 357 -7.03 -25.51 8.02
C HIS A 357 -8.06 -26.19 7.10
N GLU A 358 -9.31 -25.71 7.10
CA GLU A 358 -10.38 -26.19 6.21
C GLU A 358 -10.10 -25.86 4.74
N HIS A 359 -9.22 -24.89 4.49
CA HIS A 359 -8.78 -24.44 3.18
C HIS A 359 -7.33 -24.86 2.84
N GLY A 360 -6.73 -25.71 3.67
CA GLY A 360 -5.36 -26.20 3.46
C GLY A 360 -4.25 -25.26 3.95
N PHE A 361 -4.55 -24.33 4.86
CA PHE A 361 -3.60 -23.34 5.40
C PHE A 361 -3.53 -23.27 6.93
#